data_AF-A0A958MPY0-F1
#
_entry.id   AF-A0A958MPY0-F1
#
_cell.length_a   1.000
_cell.length_b   1.000
_cell.length_c   1.000
_cell.angle_alpha   90.00
_cell.angle_beta   90.00
_cell.angle_gamma   90.00
#
_symmetry.space_group_name_H-M   'P 1'
#
loop_
_entity.id
_entity.type
_entity.pdbx_description
1 polymer ?
#
loop_
_entity_poly.entity_id
_entity_poly.type
_entity_poly.pdbx_seq_one_letter_code
_entity_poly.pdbx_strand_id
1 'polypeptide(L)'
;SITAGDNAVLVSGHSYREMFSASTEEKPGKREGNIEVFYRPTETGTPVNVTKQFRSGKLGGLLDVRDKVANGLLDHMDNMAYTLAIEVNKIHTQGFDRYNDKGQGFFVIPDNVRNASQTLQVNQSVLNDVGRIVAGASVNAPGDNRIANILSSLQYKPVFDGANSFDNYYNSIVGEIGVESSRANSEHESQKNIVKQLENIRESISGVSLDEETAKMIEFQKNFDASARLIRTADEMMDTVLNLKRL
;
A
#
# COMPACT_ATOMS: atom_id res chain seq x y z
N SER A 1 -13.26 1.15 -25.61
CA SER A 1 -11.99 0.51 -25.25
C SER A 1 -11.84 0.52 -23.74
N ILE A 2 -11.11 -0.42 -23.17
CA ILE A 2 -10.74 -0.42 -21.75
C ILE A 2 -9.28 0.02 -21.66
N THR A 3 -9.02 1.03 -20.84
CA THR A 3 -7.68 1.59 -20.62
C THR A 3 -7.34 1.49 -19.14
N ALA A 4 -6.09 1.15 -18.84
CA ALA A 4 -5.52 1.15 -17.50
C ALA A 4 -4.55 2.33 -17.34
N GLY A 5 -4.54 2.94 -16.16
CA GLY A 5 -3.79 4.19 -15.95
C GLY A 5 -4.28 5.29 -16.89
N ASP A 6 -3.36 6.09 -17.41
CA ASP A 6 -3.70 7.19 -18.30
C ASP A 6 -3.88 6.68 -19.74
N ASN A 7 -2.93 5.87 -20.23
CA ASN A 7 -2.79 5.60 -21.67
C ASN A 7 -2.61 4.11 -22.05
N ALA A 8 -2.64 3.16 -21.11
CA ALA A 8 -2.44 1.74 -21.41
C ALA A 8 -3.73 1.07 -21.90
N VAL A 9 -3.97 1.07 -23.21
CA VAL A 9 -5.18 0.47 -23.81
C VAL A 9 -5.10 -1.06 -23.70
N LEU A 10 -5.93 -1.65 -22.84
CA LEU A 10 -5.97 -3.10 -22.59
C LEU A 10 -6.89 -3.82 -23.56
N VAL A 11 -8.04 -3.24 -23.88
CA VAL A 11 -9.02 -3.85 -24.79
C VAL A 11 -9.51 -2.82 -25.79
N SER A 12 -9.40 -3.14 -27.08
CA SER A 12 -9.93 -2.32 -28.16
C SER A 12 -10.58 -3.20 -29.21
N GLY A 13 -11.90 -3.12 -29.33
CA GLY A 13 -12.68 -4.01 -30.18
C GLY A 13 -12.46 -5.47 -29.81
N HIS A 14 -11.90 -6.25 -30.73
CA HIS A 14 -11.60 -7.68 -30.57
C HIS A 14 -10.14 -7.95 -30.18
N SER A 15 -9.34 -6.90 -29.99
CA SER A 15 -7.93 -7.01 -29.61
C SER A 15 -7.75 -6.75 -28.12
N TYR A 16 -6.84 -7.52 -27.50
CA TYR A 16 -6.39 -7.31 -26.13
C TYR A 16 -4.88 -7.04 -26.09
N ARG A 17 -4.42 -6.45 -25.00
CA ARG A 17 -3.00 -6.23 -24.69
C ARG A 17 -2.75 -6.53 -23.24
N GLU A 18 -1.55 -7.00 -22.95
CA GLU A 18 -1.15 -7.40 -21.61
C GLU A 18 -0.30 -6.33 -20.92
N MET A 19 -0.52 -6.21 -19.62
CA MET A 19 0.44 -5.63 -18.70
C MET A 19 1.19 -6.76 -18.02
N PHE A 20 2.46 -6.51 -17.72
CA PHE A 20 3.27 -7.45 -16.98
C PHE A 20 4.08 -6.71 -15.94
N SER A 21 4.54 -7.44 -14.93
CA SER A 21 5.35 -6.90 -13.87
C SER A 21 6.78 -7.40 -13.99
N ALA A 22 7.75 -6.55 -13.66
CA ALA A 22 9.15 -6.91 -13.65
C ALA A 22 9.91 -6.13 -12.58
N SER A 23 10.86 -6.78 -11.92
CA SER A 23 11.82 -6.09 -11.07
C SER A 23 12.71 -5.19 -11.93
N THR A 24 13.10 -4.04 -11.39
CA THR A 24 14.16 -3.24 -12.01
C THR A 24 15.24 -2.92 -10.98
N GLU A 25 16.38 -2.49 -11.51
CA GLU A 25 17.48 -1.97 -10.72
C GLU A 25 17.06 -0.84 -9.78
N GLU A 26 17.86 -0.70 -8.72
CA GLU A 26 17.73 0.32 -7.71
C GLU A 26 17.89 1.74 -8.29
N LYS A 27 17.05 2.68 -7.84
CA LYS A 27 17.07 4.09 -8.28
C LYS A 27 16.77 5.03 -7.09
N PRO A 28 17.02 6.34 -7.19
CA PRO A 28 16.55 7.30 -6.18
C PRO A 28 15.04 7.17 -5.97
N GLY A 29 14.61 6.95 -4.72
CA GLY A 29 13.19 6.71 -4.36
C GLY A 29 12.66 5.30 -4.65
N LYS A 30 13.52 4.37 -5.09
CA LYS A 30 13.17 2.98 -5.37
C LYS A 30 14.25 2.04 -4.83
N ARG A 31 13.89 1.15 -3.91
CA ARG A 31 14.77 0.09 -3.42
C ARG A 31 14.89 -1.06 -4.43
N GLU A 32 16.03 -1.73 -4.42
CA GLU A 32 16.24 -2.94 -5.23
C GLU A 32 15.15 -3.97 -4.94
N GLY A 33 14.66 -4.66 -5.98
CA GLY A 33 13.56 -5.63 -5.85
C GLY A 33 12.14 -5.05 -5.94
N ASN A 34 11.97 -3.72 -5.98
CA ASN A 34 10.66 -3.12 -6.22
C ASN A 34 10.13 -3.46 -7.63
N ILE A 35 8.97 -4.10 -7.67
CA ILE A 35 8.30 -4.55 -8.91
C ILE A 35 7.62 -3.39 -9.64
N GLU A 36 7.94 -3.18 -10.91
CA GLU A 36 7.26 -2.18 -11.75
C GLU A 36 6.25 -2.81 -12.69
N VAL A 37 5.26 -2.02 -13.08
CA VAL A 37 4.22 -2.40 -14.04
C VAL A 37 4.60 -1.84 -15.40
N PHE A 38 4.63 -2.72 -16.39
CA PHE A 38 4.94 -2.41 -17.78
C PHE A 38 3.75 -2.71 -18.68
N TYR A 39 3.61 -1.89 -19.71
CA TYR A 39 2.62 -2.05 -20.77
C TYR A 39 3.33 -2.18 -22.11
N ARG A 40 2.87 -3.11 -22.95
CA ARG A 40 3.41 -3.34 -24.28
C ARG A 40 2.44 -2.84 -25.37
N PRO A 41 2.71 -1.71 -26.05
CA PRO A 41 1.78 -1.11 -27.01
C PRO A 41 1.64 -1.84 -28.34
N THR A 42 2.56 -2.74 -28.70
CA THR A 42 2.52 -3.61 -29.90
C THR A 42 3.25 -4.91 -29.58
N GLU A 43 2.92 -6.04 -30.21
CA GLU A 43 3.54 -7.34 -29.89
C GLU A 43 5.08 -7.32 -29.98
N THR A 44 5.62 -6.56 -30.93
CA THR A 44 7.07 -6.35 -31.14
C THR A 44 7.61 -5.08 -30.49
N GLY A 45 6.78 -4.30 -29.82
CA GLY A 45 7.12 -3.00 -29.26
C GLY A 45 7.88 -3.08 -27.95
N THR A 46 8.71 -2.07 -27.70
CA THR A 46 9.41 -1.92 -26.42
C THR A 46 8.40 -1.69 -25.29
N PRO A 47 8.47 -2.46 -24.19
CA PRO A 47 7.64 -2.21 -23.03
C PRO A 47 7.88 -0.82 -22.44
N VAL A 48 6.81 -0.17 -22.02
CA VAL A 48 6.84 1.14 -21.37
C VAL A 48 6.47 0.96 -19.90
N ASN A 49 7.25 1.53 -19.00
CA ASN A 49 6.90 1.57 -17.58
C ASN A 49 5.71 2.51 -17.37
N VAL A 50 4.63 1.95 -16.82
CA VAL A 50 3.37 2.65 -16.54
C VAL A 50 3.05 2.71 -15.05
N THR A 51 3.97 2.28 -14.18
CA THR A 51 3.79 2.19 -12.71
C THR A 51 3.20 3.46 -12.10
N LYS A 52 3.74 4.63 -12.47
CA LYS A 52 3.31 5.93 -11.92
C LYS A 52 1.92 6.41 -12.38
N GLN A 53 1.31 5.72 -13.35
CA GLN A 53 -0.05 6.02 -13.80
C GLN A 53 -1.11 5.41 -12.87
N PHE A 54 -0.73 4.42 -12.05
CA PHE A 54 -1.65 3.76 -11.12
C PHE A 54 -1.70 4.51 -9.79
N ARG A 55 -2.61 5.47 -9.69
CA ARG A 55 -2.79 6.31 -8.49
C ARG A 55 -4.01 5.94 -7.64
N SER A 56 -4.84 5.01 -8.12
CA SER A 56 -6.11 4.65 -7.50
C SER A 56 -6.35 3.13 -7.56
N GLY A 57 -7.41 2.70 -6.87
CA GLY A 57 -7.75 1.29 -6.73
C GLY A 57 -6.72 0.51 -5.92
N LYS A 58 -6.89 -0.81 -5.88
CA LYS A 58 -6.02 -1.71 -5.10
C LYS A 58 -4.56 -1.64 -5.55
N LEU A 59 -4.31 -1.57 -6.86
CA LEU A 59 -2.95 -1.50 -7.40
C LEU A 59 -2.25 -0.19 -7.02
N GLY A 60 -2.94 0.95 -7.17
CA GLY A 60 -2.38 2.25 -6.76
C GLY A 60 -2.10 2.30 -5.26
N GLY A 61 -3.01 1.78 -4.43
CA GLY A 61 -2.80 1.69 -2.98
C GLY A 61 -1.61 0.80 -2.59
N LEU A 62 -1.43 -0.35 -3.24
CA LEU A 62 -0.26 -1.22 -3.01
C LEU A 62 1.05 -0.53 -3.40
N LEU A 63 1.06 0.20 -4.52
CA LEU A 63 2.22 0.97 -4.96
C LEU A 63 2.52 2.12 -4.00
N ASP A 64 1.50 2.82 -3.50
CA ASP A 64 1.66 3.90 -2.53
C ASP A 64 2.24 3.43 -1.20
N VAL A 65 1.69 2.35 -0.64
CA VAL A 65 2.21 1.71 0.58
C VAL A 65 3.65 1.29 0.39
N ARG A 66 4.00 0.64 -0.72
CA ARG A 66 5.37 0.20 -0.97
C ARG A 66 6.32 1.39 -1.15
N ASP A 67 5.97 2.32 -2.03
CA ASP A 67 6.89 3.35 -2.49
C ASP A 67 7.08 4.50 -1.49
N LYS A 68 6.06 4.79 -0.68
CA LYS A 68 6.12 5.85 0.33
C LYS A 68 6.29 5.29 1.73
N VAL A 69 5.32 4.50 2.19
CA VAL A 69 5.27 4.08 3.61
C VAL A 69 6.39 3.09 3.95
N ALA A 70 6.49 2.00 3.19
CA ALA A 70 7.46 0.95 3.46
C ALA A 70 8.90 1.42 3.18
N ASN A 71 9.14 2.08 2.04
CA ASN A 71 10.46 2.65 1.75
C ASN A 71 10.87 3.70 2.80
N GLY A 72 9.96 4.61 3.20
CA GLY A 72 10.23 5.60 4.23
C GLY A 72 10.59 4.95 5.58
N LEU A 73 9.82 3.95 6.01
CA LEU A 73 10.13 3.18 7.22
C LEU A 73 11.51 2.52 7.14
N LEU A 74 11.83 1.88 6.01
CA LEU A 74 13.14 1.27 5.83
C LEU A 74 14.27 2.31 5.86
N ASP A 75 14.06 3.52 5.30
CA ASP A 75 15.04 4.61 5.35
C ASP A 75 15.29 5.06 6.81
N HIS A 76 14.23 5.12 7.62
CA HIS A 76 14.34 5.40 9.04
C HIS A 76 15.08 4.29 9.80
N MET A 77 14.77 3.02 9.53
CA MET A 77 15.46 1.88 10.15
C MET A 77 16.94 1.84 9.77
N ASP A 78 17.25 2.14 8.52
CA ASP A 78 18.61 2.24 8.00
C ASP A 78 19.40 3.35 8.69
N ASN A 79 18.84 4.55 8.81
CA ASN A 79 19.47 5.64 9.54
C ASN A 79 19.69 5.29 11.03
N MET A 80 18.70 4.67 11.66
CA MET A 80 18.82 4.22 13.05
C MET A 80 19.93 3.19 13.23
N ALA A 81 19.99 2.17 12.38
CA ALA A 81 21.01 1.12 12.45
C ALA A 81 22.42 1.66 12.20
N TYR A 82 22.58 2.54 11.19
CA TYR A 82 23.85 3.18 10.88
C TYR A 82 24.34 4.06 12.04
N THR A 83 23.45 4.90 12.58
CA THR A 83 23.77 5.80 13.70
C THR A 83 24.06 5.02 14.99
N LEU A 84 23.32 3.93 15.25
CA LEU A 84 23.57 3.03 16.37
C LEU A 84 24.98 2.43 16.30
N ALA A 85 25.39 1.92 15.13
CA ALA A 85 26.72 1.35 14.94
C ALA A 85 27.81 2.38 15.25
N ILE A 86 27.67 3.60 14.72
CA ILE A 86 28.66 4.68 14.92
C ILE A 86 28.75 5.10 16.38
N GLU A 87 27.63 5.43 17.02
CA GLU A 87 27.66 5.98 18.38
C GLU A 87 28.04 4.93 19.42
N VAL A 88 27.61 3.67 19.25
CA VAL A 88 28.06 2.57 20.11
C VAL A 88 29.56 2.34 19.94
N ASN A 89 30.07 2.27 18.70
CA ASN A 89 31.51 2.08 18.47
C ASN A 89 32.34 3.23 19.02
N LYS A 90 31.88 4.46 18.85
CA LYS A 90 32.52 5.67 19.38
C LYS A 90 32.67 5.62 20.90
N ILE A 91 31.69 5.07 21.63
CA ILE A 91 31.77 4.91 23.09
C ILE A 91 32.59 3.66 23.45
N HIS A 92 32.33 2.53 22.81
CA HIS A 92 32.97 1.24 23.09
C HIS A 92 34.50 1.30 22.90
N THR A 93 34.98 2.04 21.90
CA THR A 93 36.42 2.21 21.62
C THR A 93 37.17 3.13 22.60
N GLN A 94 36.46 3.83 23.50
CA GLN A 94 37.06 4.70 24.52
C GLN A 94 37.47 3.95 25.79
N GLY A 95 36.97 2.73 26.00
CA GLY A 95 37.26 1.95 27.19
C GLY A 95 38.26 0.82 26.97
N PHE A 96 38.31 -0.06 27.96
CA PHE A 96 39.15 -1.24 27.98
C PHE A 96 38.32 -2.51 28.22
N ASP A 97 38.71 -3.57 27.53
CA ASP A 97 38.06 -4.88 27.64
C ASP A 97 38.55 -5.65 28.88
N ARG A 98 38.10 -6.91 29.03
CA ARG A 98 38.49 -7.75 30.17
C ARG A 98 39.99 -8.02 30.26
N TYR A 99 40.70 -7.94 29.14
CA TYR A 99 42.13 -8.19 29.03
C TYR A 99 42.97 -6.91 29.22
N ASN A 100 42.32 -5.78 29.53
CA ASN A 100 42.90 -4.44 29.55
C ASN A 100 43.37 -3.95 28.16
N ASP A 101 42.91 -4.58 27.08
CA ASP A 101 43.15 -4.08 25.74
C ASP A 101 42.18 -2.95 25.43
N LYS A 102 42.62 -2.00 24.60
CA LYS A 102 41.75 -0.91 24.16
C LYS A 102 40.58 -1.45 23.34
N GLY A 103 39.39 -0.92 23.60
CA GLY A 103 38.17 -1.28 22.91
C GLY A 103 38.27 -1.17 21.39
N GLN A 104 37.82 -2.21 20.70
CA GLN A 104 37.58 -2.19 19.25
C GLN A 104 36.13 -1.80 18.95
N GLY A 105 35.75 -1.68 17.67
CA GLY A 105 34.34 -1.48 17.32
C GLY A 105 33.49 -2.66 17.75
N PHE A 106 32.37 -2.41 18.43
CA PHE A 106 31.38 -3.43 18.80
C PHE A 106 30.60 -3.93 17.58
N PHE A 107 30.23 -3.02 16.69
CA PHE A 107 29.58 -3.30 15.41
C PHE A 107 30.56 -3.14 14.24
N VAL A 108 30.33 -3.87 13.15
CA VAL A 108 30.87 -3.53 11.83
C VAL A 108 30.05 -2.35 11.31
N ILE A 109 30.71 -1.24 10.98
CA ILE A 109 30.03 -0.06 10.43
C ILE A 109 29.59 -0.40 9.01
N PRO A 110 28.29 -0.32 8.67
CA PRO A 110 27.83 -0.51 7.30
C PRO A 110 28.51 0.49 6.35
N ASP A 111 28.79 0.08 5.11
CA ASP A 111 29.49 0.95 4.14
C ASP A 111 28.66 2.19 3.76
N ASN A 112 27.33 2.07 3.83
CA ASN A 112 26.39 3.12 3.49
C ASN A 112 25.24 3.14 4.50
N VAL A 113 24.57 4.29 4.63
CA VAL A 113 23.33 4.39 5.41
C VAL A 113 22.27 3.48 4.80
N ARG A 114 22.12 3.50 3.48
CA ARG A 114 21.15 2.67 2.77
C ARG A 114 21.44 1.18 2.99
N ASN A 115 20.41 0.42 3.35
CA ASN A 115 20.47 -0.99 3.75
C ASN A 115 21.33 -1.27 5.00
N ALA A 116 21.67 -0.25 5.79
CA ALA A 116 22.37 -0.43 7.06
C ALA A 116 21.59 -1.34 8.03
N SER A 117 20.26 -1.29 8.05
CA SER A 117 19.45 -2.16 8.91
C SER A 117 19.56 -3.64 8.54
N GLN A 118 19.88 -3.96 7.28
CA GLN A 118 20.06 -5.32 6.79
C GLN A 118 21.49 -5.83 6.97
N THR A 119 22.46 -4.91 6.97
CA THR A 119 23.89 -5.24 6.97
C THR A 119 24.55 -5.05 8.33
N LEU A 120 23.86 -4.41 9.30
CA LEU A 120 24.34 -4.22 10.66
C LEU A 120 24.72 -5.56 11.29
N GLN A 121 25.97 -5.66 11.73
CA GLN A 121 26.53 -6.89 12.29
C GLN A 121 27.43 -6.57 13.48
N VAL A 122 27.46 -7.47 14.46
CA VAL A 122 28.43 -7.41 15.56
C VAL A 122 29.81 -7.77 15.02
N ASN A 123 30.85 -7.13 15.53
CA ASN A 123 32.23 -7.41 15.14
C ASN A 123 32.58 -8.86 15.51
N GLN A 124 33.22 -9.57 14.57
CA GLN A 124 33.60 -10.97 14.76
C GLN A 124 34.53 -11.18 15.98
N SER A 125 35.35 -10.19 16.34
CA SER A 125 36.19 -10.29 17.53
C SER A 125 35.37 -10.40 18.82
N VAL A 126 34.26 -9.66 18.90
CA VAL A 126 33.31 -9.70 20.03
C VAL A 126 32.49 -10.99 20.02
N LEU A 127 32.09 -11.48 18.85
CA LEU A 127 31.36 -12.75 18.72
C LEU A 127 32.22 -13.96 19.10
N ASN A 128 33.49 -13.94 18.72
CA ASN A 128 34.44 -15.01 19.05
C ASN A 128 34.82 -15.00 20.53
N ASP A 129 34.81 -13.84 21.17
CA ASP A 129 35.22 -13.67 22.56
C ASP A 129 34.45 -12.53 23.23
N VAL A 130 33.48 -12.89 24.07
CA VAL A 130 32.69 -11.93 24.87
C VAL A 130 33.54 -11.15 25.87
N GLY A 131 34.76 -11.58 26.17
CA GLY A 131 35.74 -10.84 26.96
C GLY A 131 36.19 -9.53 26.30
N ARG A 132 35.96 -9.39 24.99
CA ARG A 132 36.22 -8.18 24.19
C ARG A 132 35.15 -7.10 24.33
N ILE A 133 34.05 -7.37 25.05
CA ILE A 133 33.04 -6.35 25.36
C ILE A 133 33.60 -5.39 26.41
N VAL A 134 33.58 -4.11 26.08
CA VAL A 134 34.15 -3.03 26.89
C VAL A 134 33.11 -2.50 27.86
N ALA A 135 33.40 -2.63 29.16
CA ALA A 135 32.58 -2.07 30.24
C ALA A 135 33.33 -1.03 31.07
N GLY A 136 34.66 -1.17 31.20
CA GLY A 136 35.51 -0.31 32.02
C GLY A 136 36.10 0.86 31.25
N ALA A 137 36.30 1.98 31.94
CA ALA A 137 36.95 3.17 31.38
C ALA A 137 38.45 3.27 31.75
N SER A 138 38.97 2.38 32.60
CA SER A 138 40.37 2.38 33.02
C SER A 138 40.94 0.95 33.07
N VAL A 139 42.23 0.82 32.77
CA VAL A 139 42.97 -0.43 32.90
C VAL A 139 43.10 -0.85 34.35
N ASN A 140 43.11 -2.17 34.61
CA ASN A 140 43.27 -2.76 35.94
C ASN A 140 42.28 -2.26 36.98
N ALA A 141 41.05 -1.95 36.56
CA ALA A 141 39.95 -1.54 37.44
C ALA A 141 38.82 -2.60 37.44
N PRO A 142 38.98 -3.71 38.19
CA PRO A 142 37.93 -4.73 38.29
C PRO A 142 36.61 -4.13 38.79
N GLY A 143 35.52 -4.45 38.09
CA GLY A 143 34.18 -3.96 38.42
C GLY A 143 33.85 -2.56 37.86
N ASP A 144 34.77 -1.92 37.13
CA ASP A 144 34.46 -0.66 36.44
C ASP A 144 33.43 -0.89 35.32
N ASN A 145 32.32 -0.17 35.39
CA ASN A 145 31.20 -0.24 34.46
C ASN A 145 30.86 1.12 33.84
N ARG A 146 31.76 2.11 33.93
CA ARG A 146 31.50 3.48 33.46
C ARG A 146 31.16 3.54 31.96
N ILE A 147 31.83 2.76 31.11
CA ILE A 147 31.50 2.72 29.67
C ILE A 147 30.14 2.09 29.44
N ALA A 148 29.81 1.02 30.17
CA ALA A 148 28.49 0.40 30.11
C ALA A 148 27.38 1.38 30.55
N ASN A 149 27.61 2.19 31.58
CA ASN A 149 26.68 3.24 32.00
C ASN A 149 26.52 4.34 30.94
N ILE A 150 27.61 4.73 30.27
CA ILE A 150 27.57 5.70 29.17
C ILE A 150 26.80 5.13 27.97
N LEU A 151 27.01 3.86 27.62
CA LEU A 151 26.24 3.16 26.58
C LEU A 151 24.76 3.06 26.95
N SER A 152 24.42 2.75 28.19
CA SER A 152 23.03 2.75 28.67
C SER A 152 22.37 4.12 28.52
N SER A 153 23.11 5.20 28.81
CA SER A 153 22.59 6.57 28.63
C SER A 153 22.43 7.01 27.16
N LEU A 154 23.00 6.27 26.21
CA LEU A 154 22.99 6.62 24.79
C LEU A 154 21.57 6.73 24.23
N GLN A 155 20.64 5.90 24.73
CA GLN A 155 19.23 5.91 24.31
C GLN A 155 18.59 7.31 24.39
N TYR A 156 19.01 8.12 25.37
CA TYR A 156 18.42 9.43 25.66
C TYR A 156 19.26 10.60 25.15
N LYS A 157 20.47 10.35 24.61
CA LYS A 157 21.33 11.41 24.09
C LYS A 157 20.87 11.86 22.71
N PRO A 158 20.90 13.17 22.41
CA PRO A 158 20.59 13.67 21.07
C PRO A 158 21.74 13.32 20.12
N VAL A 159 21.52 12.34 19.26
CA VAL A 159 22.52 11.82 18.31
C VAL A 159 22.11 11.99 16.85
N PHE A 160 20.81 12.12 16.57
CA PHE A 160 20.29 12.42 15.25
C PHE A 160 20.23 13.93 15.06
N ASP A 161 21.05 14.45 14.14
CA ASP A 161 21.16 15.88 13.77
C ASP A 161 21.30 16.85 14.95
N GLY A 162 21.84 16.35 16.08
CA GLY A 162 22.00 17.11 17.33
C GLY A 162 20.70 17.43 18.07
N ALA A 163 19.55 16.93 17.62
CA ALA A 163 18.23 17.27 18.17
C ALA A 163 17.48 16.07 18.76
N ASN A 164 17.56 14.90 18.12
CA ASN A 164 16.74 13.74 18.49
C ASN A 164 17.57 12.61 19.10
N SER A 165 17.04 11.99 20.15
CA SER A 165 17.56 10.75 20.74
C SER A 165 17.02 9.52 20.02
N PHE A 166 17.58 8.33 20.29
CA PHE A 166 17.04 7.07 19.77
C PHE A 166 15.57 6.87 20.19
N ASP A 167 15.23 7.21 21.43
CA ASP A 167 13.86 7.13 21.93
C ASP A 167 12.91 8.06 21.18
N ASN A 168 13.26 9.34 21.04
CA ASN A 168 12.43 10.30 20.33
C ASN A 168 12.29 9.96 18.84
N TYR A 169 13.39 9.50 18.20
CA TYR A 169 13.40 9.11 16.80
C TYR A 169 12.49 7.89 16.57
N TYR A 170 12.59 6.86 17.40
CA TYR A 170 11.69 5.70 17.34
C TYR A 170 10.22 6.09 17.55
N ASN A 171 9.95 6.89 18.57
CA ASN A 171 8.59 7.37 18.86
C ASN A 171 8.00 8.21 17.72
N SER A 172 8.82 9.01 17.03
CA SER A 172 8.37 9.76 15.84
C SER A 172 7.96 8.84 14.69
N ILE A 173 8.71 7.76 14.44
CA ILE A 173 8.39 6.80 13.37
C ILE A 173 7.07 6.07 13.68
N VAL A 174 6.92 5.60 14.92
CA VAL A 174 5.67 4.95 15.37
C VAL A 174 4.49 5.91 15.29
N GLY A 175 4.70 7.17 15.67
CA GLY A 175 3.70 8.23 15.56
C GLY A 175 3.28 8.50 14.11
N GLU A 176 4.24 8.61 13.19
CA GLU A 176 3.99 8.82 11.76
C GLU A 176 3.16 7.68 11.15
N ILE A 177 3.55 6.42 11.40
CA ILE A 177 2.79 5.25 10.95
C ILE A 177 1.38 5.25 11.56
N GLY A 178 1.25 5.62 12.83
CA GLY A 178 -0.04 5.73 13.51
C GLY A 178 -0.96 6.75 12.83
N VAL A 179 -0.43 7.93 12.49
CA VAL A 179 -1.18 8.98 11.78
C VAL A 179 -1.55 8.51 10.36
N GLU A 180 -0.61 7.91 9.62
CA GLU A 180 -0.85 7.42 8.26
C GLU A 180 -1.91 6.32 8.25
N SER A 181 -1.83 5.36 9.18
CA SER A 181 -2.82 4.30 9.33
C SER A 181 -4.19 4.84 9.74
N SER A 182 -4.23 5.83 10.64
CA SER A 182 -5.48 6.46 11.06
C SER A 182 -6.15 7.19 9.89
N ARG A 183 -5.36 7.94 9.10
CA ARG A 183 -5.83 8.61 7.89
C ARG A 183 -6.38 7.61 6.87
N ALA A 184 -5.62 6.57 6.55
CA ALA A 184 -6.03 5.54 5.59
C ALA A 184 -7.35 4.86 6.01
N ASN A 185 -7.54 4.60 7.32
CA ASN A 185 -8.77 4.02 7.82
C ASN A 185 -9.96 4.98 7.70
N SER A 186 -9.78 6.27 8.02
CA SER A 186 -10.81 7.29 7.84
C SER A 186 -11.20 7.47 6.38
N GLU A 187 -10.23 7.48 5.47
CA GLU A 187 -10.47 7.55 4.02
C GLU A 187 -11.19 6.31 3.50
N HIS A 188 -10.81 5.12 4.00
CA HIS A 188 -11.48 3.86 3.65
C HIS A 188 -12.97 3.86 4.03
N GLU A 189 -13.29 4.24 5.28
CA GLU A 189 -14.69 4.30 5.72
C GLU A 189 -15.49 5.36 4.97
N SER A 190 -14.88 6.51 4.65
CA SER A 190 -15.51 7.54 3.81
C SER A 190 -15.86 6.99 2.42
N GLN A 191 -14.89 6.35 1.74
CA GLN A 191 -15.08 5.78 0.41
C GLN A 191 -16.15 4.67 0.41
N LYS A 192 -16.16 3.83 1.44
CA LYS A 192 -17.16 2.78 1.64
C LYS A 192 -18.57 3.36 1.79
N ASN A 193 -18.73 4.45 2.53
CA ASN A 193 -20.00 5.14 2.66
C ASN A 193 -20.47 5.74 1.32
N ILE A 194 -19.56 6.33 0.53
CA ILE A 194 -19.87 6.84 -0.81
C ILE A 194 -20.34 5.70 -1.73
N VAL A 195 -19.63 4.57 -1.74
CA VAL A 195 -20.02 3.40 -2.54
C VAL A 195 -21.42 2.93 -2.16
N LYS A 196 -21.72 2.80 -0.86
CA LYS A 196 -23.04 2.41 -0.37
C LYS A 196 -24.14 3.38 -0.82
N GLN A 197 -23.88 4.69 -0.80
CA GLN A 197 -24.84 5.69 -1.28
C GLN A 197 -25.09 5.56 -2.79
N LEU A 198 -24.02 5.35 -3.58
CA LEU A 198 -24.13 5.15 -5.03
C LEU A 198 -24.86 3.84 -5.37
N GLU A 199 -24.65 2.78 -4.59
CA GLU A 199 -25.39 1.52 -4.73
C GLU A 199 -26.89 1.73 -4.49
N ASN A 200 -27.28 2.44 -3.43
CA ASN A 200 -28.67 2.77 -3.16
C ASN A 200 -29.30 3.63 -4.26
N ILE A 201 -28.57 4.61 -4.81
CA ILE A 201 -29.04 5.43 -5.94
C ILE A 201 -29.22 4.56 -7.18
N ARG A 202 -28.25 3.70 -7.48
CA ARG A 202 -28.34 2.77 -8.62
C ARG A 202 -29.55 1.84 -8.47
N GLU A 203 -29.80 1.32 -7.28
CA GLU A 203 -30.98 0.50 -6.98
C GLU A 203 -32.28 1.31 -7.11
N SER A 204 -32.29 2.59 -6.73
CA SER A 204 -33.48 3.44 -6.93
C SER A 204 -33.79 3.75 -8.40
N ILE A 205 -32.78 3.81 -9.28
CA ILE A 205 -32.94 4.15 -10.71
C ILE A 205 -33.14 2.89 -11.57
N SER A 206 -32.35 1.85 -11.31
CA SER A 206 -32.33 0.60 -12.06
C SER A 206 -33.16 -0.50 -11.39
N GLY A 207 -33.65 -0.26 -10.17
CA GLY A 207 -34.54 -1.16 -9.47
C GLY A 207 -35.91 -1.16 -10.12
N VAL A 208 -36.40 -2.37 -10.34
CA VAL A 208 -37.73 -2.61 -10.87
C VAL A 208 -38.67 -2.81 -9.69
N SER A 209 -39.72 -2.01 -9.61
CA SER A 209 -40.79 -2.25 -8.63
C SER A 209 -41.71 -3.35 -9.17
N LEU A 210 -41.69 -4.52 -8.52
CA LEU A 210 -42.59 -5.63 -8.85
C LEU A 210 -44.06 -5.21 -8.81
N ASP A 211 -44.43 -4.27 -7.93
CA ASP A 211 -45.80 -3.76 -7.83
C ASP A 211 -46.17 -2.90 -9.04
N GLU A 212 -45.27 -2.06 -9.55
CA GLU A 212 -45.50 -1.32 -10.79
C GLU A 212 -45.53 -2.24 -12.01
N GLU A 213 -44.64 -3.23 -12.09
CA GLU A 213 -44.68 -4.22 -13.18
C GLU A 213 -45.95 -5.06 -13.13
N THR A 214 -46.43 -5.42 -11.93
CA THR A 214 -47.69 -6.15 -11.74
C THR A 214 -48.89 -5.27 -12.10
N ALA A 215 -48.87 -3.98 -11.72
CA ALA A 215 -49.92 -3.04 -12.12
C ALA A 215 -49.97 -2.85 -13.65
N LYS A 216 -48.82 -2.68 -14.30
CA LYS A 216 -48.70 -2.63 -15.77
C LYS A 216 -49.15 -3.94 -16.42
N MET A 217 -48.82 -5.09 -15.82
CA MET A 217 -49.28 -6.39 -16.30
C MET A 217 -50.81 -6.50 -16.24
N ILE A 218 -51.43 -6.13 -15.13
CA ILE A 218 -52.89 -6.11 -14.97
C ILE A 218 -53.53 -5.13 -15.96
N GLU A 219 -52.92 -3.96 -16.16
CA GLU A 219 -53.36 -2.97 -17.14
C GLU A 219 -53.30 -3.53 -18.56
N PHE A 220 -52.19 -4.16 -18.97
CA PHE A 220 -52.06 -4.82 -20.27
C PHE A 220 -53.07 -5.95 -20.45
N GLN A 221 -53.31 -6.76 -19.41
CA GLN A 221 -54.35 -7.80 -19.44
C GLN A 221 -55.75 -7.20 -19.64
N LYS A 222 -56.10 -6.16 -18.89
CA LYS A 222 -57.39 -5.46 -19.05
C LYS A 222 -57.55 -4.83 -20.43
N ASN A 223 -56.50 -4.19 -20.95
CA ASN A 223 -56.52 -3.59 -22.27
C ASN A 223 -56.67 -4.67 -23.35
N PHE A 224 -55.99 -5.80 -23.22
CA PHE A 224 -56.14 -6.95 -24.13
C PHE A 224 -57.57 -7.51 -24.13
N ASP A 225 -58.16 -7.72 -22.94
CA ASP A 225 -59.55 -8.17 -22.81
C ASP A 225 -60.56 -7.17 -23.40
N ALA A 226 -60.35 -5.87 -23.18
CA ALA A 226 -61.17 -4.81 -23.75
C ALA A 226 -61.07 -4.79 -25.28
N SER A 227 -59.86 -4.88 -25.84
CA SER A 227 -59.63 -5.01 -27.28
C SER A 227 -60.30 -6.27 -27.85
N ALA A 228 -60.21 -7.41 -27.17
CA ALA A 228 -60.87 -8.65 -27.60
C ALA A 228 -62.40 -8.54 -27.61
N ARG A 229 -62.99 -7.79 -26.65
CA ARG A 229 -64.43 -7.48 -26.64
C ARG A 229 -64.82 -6.55 -27.78
N LEU A 230 -64.03 -5.50 -28.04
CA LEU A 230 -64.26 -4.58 -29.17
C LEU A 230 -64.21 -5.29 -30.52
N ILE A 231 -63.27 -6.23 -30.70
CA ILE A 231 -63.21 -7.07 -31.91
C ILE A 231 -64.48 -7.90 -32.02
N ARG A 232 -64.94 -8.52 -30.92
CA ARG A 232 -66.16 -9.33 -30.93
C ARG A 232 -67.42 -8.51 -31.25
N THR A 233 -67.57 -7.32 -30.67
CA THR A 233 -68.69 -6.45 -31.03
C THR A 233 -68.57 -5.91 -32.45
N ALA A 234 -67.35 -5.68 -32.96
CA ALA A 234 -67.14 -5.33 -34.36
C ALA A 234 -67.53 -6.50 -35.29
N ASP A 235 -67.19 -7.74 -34.95
CA ASP A 235 -67.61 -8.95 -35.68
C ASP A 235 -69.13 -9.09 -35.66
N GLU A 236 -69.79 -8.91 -34.51
CA GLU A 236 -71.25 -8.94 -34.38
C GLU A 236 -71.92 -7.81 -35.19
N MET A 237 -71.35 -6.60 -35.21
CA MET A 237 -71.81 -5.51 -36.06
C MET A 237 -71.60 -5.81 -37.55
N MET A 238 -70.48 -6.43 -37.92
CA MET A 238 -70.20 -6.83 -39.29
C MET A 238 -71.19 -7.90 -39.76
N ASP A 239 -71.48 -8.90 -38.92
CA ASP A 239 -72.46 -9.95 -39.19
C ASP A 239 -73.88 -9.39 -39.30
N THR A 240 -74.28 -8.45 -38.44
CA THR A 240 -75.61 -7.81 -38.55
C THR A 240 -75.72 -6.98 -39.83
N VAL A 241 -74.69 -6.22 -40.22
CA VAL A 241 -74.66 -5.49 -41.51
C VAL A 241 -74.69 -6.45 -42.70
N LEU A 242 -73.95 -7.56 -42.65
CA LEU A 242 -73.95 -8.58 -43.72
C LEU A 242 -75.31 -9.30 -43.83
N ASN A 243 -75.97 -9.58 -42.70
CA ASN A 243 -77.28 -10.22 -42.68
C ASN A 243 -78.40 -9.26 -43.13
N LEU A 244 -78.29 -7.96 -42.87
CA LEU A 244 -79.22 -6.95 -43.40
C LEU A 244 -79.09 -6.78 -44.92
N LYS A 245 -77.90 -6.99 -45.50
CA LYS A 245 -77.68 -6.95 -46.96
C LYS A 245 -78.15 -8.22 -47.70
N ARG A 246 -78.44 -9.30 -46.97
CA ARG A 246 -78.92 -10.58 -47.53
C ARG A 246 -80.46 -10.69 -47.63
N LEU A 247 -81.17 -9.63 -47.22
CA LEU A 247 -82.56 -9.36 -47.60
C LEU A 247 -82.58 -8.45 -48.84
#